data_AF-A0A3D0YTM0-F1
#
_entry.id   AF-A0A3D0YTM0-F1
#
_cell.length_a   1.000
_cell.length_b   1.000
_cell.length_c   1.000
_cell.angle_alpha   90.00
_cell.angle_beta   90.00
_cell.angle_gamma   90.00
#
_symmetry.space_group_name_H-M   'P 1'
#
loop_
_entity.id
_entity.type
_entity.pdbx_description
1 polymer ?
#
loop_
_entity_poly.entity_id
_entity_poly.type
_entity_poly.pdbx_seq_one_letter_code
_entity_poly.pdbx_strand_id
1 'polypeptide(L)'
;MLRGPIDGGTYDAGNTVSLSWNAGGLGVSYAKLSLSINGGTSWTTIADQKPTSGSVSWAVPSVTTSQAKIKVEGTNTSGSTMASTISTATFSIVGAASSADEDEEIVVPPVNETPAEPDPDSDPNIIGGFSAQSALNATRSINTDLDITPAAEETDVYCVSGSLIKSADNSAVYYCGADGKRYTFPHERIFYTWFEDFDDVIVIDAETLARIPLGGNVMYRPGRRMIKIESDPKVYAVTRGGVLRWVTTENVAREIYGDDWNQMIDDVNVAFFFSYTIGEPITEADLGLF
;
A
#
# COMPACT_ATOMS: atom_id res chain seq x y z
N MET A 1 -11.02 -13.34 12.61
CA MET A 1 -9.82 -12.56 12.96
C MET A 1 -9.88 -11.22 12.23
N LEU A 2 -9.41 -10.15 12.86
CA LEU A 2 -9.30 -8.81 12.30
C LEU A 2 -7.91 -8.29 12.64
N ARG A 3 -7.21 -7.71 11.66
CA ARG A 3 -5.89 -7.09 11.79
C ARG A 3 -5.94 -5.66 11.24
N GLY A 4 -5.37 -4.73 12.01
CA GLY A 4 -5.47 -3.31 11.77
C GLY A 4 -6.75 -2.71 12.37
N PRO A 5 -6.70 -1.45 12.86
CA PRO A 5 -5.54 -0.60 13.11
C PRO A 5 -4.69 -1.11 14.30
N ILE A 6 -3.49 -0.56 14.49
CA ILE A 6 -2.60 -0.91 15.62
C ILE A 6 -3.30 -0.50 16.91
N ASP A 7 -3.31 -1.39 17.90
CA ASP A 7 -3.88 -1.14 19.22
C ASP A 7 -3.23 0.12 19.85
N GLY A 8 -4.06 1.12 20.18
CA GLY A 8 -3.58 2.41 20.71
C GLY A 8 -2.94 3.36 19.68
N GLY A 9 -2.93 3.02 18.40
CA GLY A 9 -2.41 3.87 17.32
C GLY A 9 -3.21 5.16 17.14
N THR A 10 -2.56 6.19 16.58
CA THR A 10 -3.21 7.45 16.21
C THR A 10 -3.17 7.60 14.69
N TYR A 11 -4.32 7.93 14.10
CA TYR A 11 -4.51 7.99 12.66
C TYR A 11 -5.10 9.33 12.26
N ASP A 12 -4.43 10.05 11.36
CA ASP A 12 -4.97 11.29 10.84
C ASP A 12 -6.10 11.03 9.84
N ALA A 13 -7.13 11.86 9.89
CA ALA A 13 -8.22 11.85 8.93
C ALA A 13 -7.73 12.03 7.50
N GLY A 14 -8.40 11.37 6.56
CA GLY A 14 -8.02 11.38 5.15
C GLY A 14 -6.88 10.42 4.81
N ASN A 15 -6.14 9.91 5.80
CA ASN A 15 -5.16 8.85 5.56
C ASN A 15 -5.85 7.52 5.27
N THR A 16 -5.17 6.67 4.50
CA THR A 16 -5.67 5.33 4.18
C THR A 16 -4.95 4.30 5.03
N VAL A 17 -5.71 3.47 5.73
CA VAL A 17 -5.24 2.40 6.60
C VAL A 17 -5.69 1.06 6.03
N SER A 18 -4.79 0.07 5.99
CA SER A 18 -5.14 -1.28 5.56
C SER A 18 -5.82 -2.03 6.70
N LEU A 19 -7.02 -2.55 6.45
CA LEU A 19 -7.75 -3.43 7.35
C LEU A 19 -7.79 -4.83 6.73
N SER A 20 -7.30 -5.83 7.44
CA SER A 20 -7.30 -7.23 6.99
C SER A 20 -8.19 -8.09 7.88
N TRP A 21 -8.95 -9.01 7.31
CA TRP A 21 -9.87 -9.86 8.05
C TRP A 21 -9.87 -11.32 7.57
N ASN A 22 -10.34 -12.18 8.46
CA ASN A 22 -10.70 -13.56 8.21
C ASN A 22 -11.96 -13.89 9.02
N ALA A 23 -13.11 -13.75 8.39
CA ALA A 23 -14.44 -14.15 8.85
C ALA A 23 -14.77 -15.54 8.28
N GLY A 24 -14.05 -16.58 8.69
CA GLY A 24 -14.38 -17.97 8.37
C GLY A 24 -15.48 -18.55 9.28
N GLY A 25 -16.14 -19.61 8.82
CA GLY A 25 -17.14 -20.36 9.61
C GLY A 25 -18.20 -21.03 8.73
N LEU A 26 -18.84 -22.09 9.24
CA LEU A 26 -19.97 -22.72 8.53
C LEU A 26 -21.10 -21.70 8.34
N GLY A 27 -21.53 -21.50 7.10
CA GLY A 27 -22.63 -20.59 6.75
C GLY A 27 -22.22 -19.12 6.54
N VAL A 28 -20.94 -18.77 6.67
CA VAL A 28 -20.44 -17.45 6.30
C VAL A 28 -20.17 -17.39 4.80
N SER A 29 -20.73 -16.41 4.12
CA SER A 29 -20.58 -16.18 2.67
C SER A 29 -19.85 -14.87 2.38
N TYR A 30 -20.02 -13.86 3.24
CA TYR A 30 -19.40 -12.56 3.09
C TYR A 30 -18.88 -12.01 4.41
N ALA A 31 -18.06 -10.97 4.34
CA ALA A 31 -17.60 -10.17 5.44
C ALA A 31 -18.08 -8.72 5.32
N LYS A 32 -18.46 -8.14 6.45
CA LYS A 32 -18.85 -6.75 6.61
C LYS A 32 -17.93 -6.08 7.62
N LEU A 33 -17.36 -4.95 7.24
CA LEU A 33 -16.50 -4.13 8.08
C LEU A 33 -17.25 -2.89 8.52
N SER A 34 -17.09 -2.51 9.79
CA SER A 34 -17.72 -1.31 10.34
C SER A 34 -16.79 -0.58 11.32
N LEU A 35 -16.87 0.75 11.30
CA LEU A 35 -16.18 1.66 12.23
C LEU A 35 -17.15 2.08 13.33
N SER A 36 -16.69 2.08 14.57
CA SER A 36 -17.31 2.82 15.66
C SER A 36 -16.40 3.96 16.08
N ILE A 37 -16.97 5.14 16.35
CA ILE A 37 -16.25 6.31 16.87
C ILE A 37 -16.56 6.60 18.35
N ASN A 38 -17.47 5.82 18.95
CA ASN A 38 -18.02 6.03 20.30
C ASN A 38 -17.90 4.76 21.17
N GLY A 39 -16.75 4.08 21.08
CA GLY A 39 -16.42 2.95 21.94
C GLY A 39 -17.16 1.65 21.64
N GLY A 40 -17.92 1.59 20.54
CA GLY A 40 -18.71 0.43 20.11
C GLY A 40 -20.22 0.58 20.26
N THR A 41 -20.72 1.78 20.58
CA THR A 41 -22.16 2.05 20.82
C THR A 41 -22.95 2.20 19.52
N SER A 42 -22.35 2.83 18.50
CA SER A 42 -22.88 2.86 17.13
C SER A 42 -21.78 2.51 16.12
N TRP A 43 -22.21 2.03 14.95
CA TRP A 43 -21.34 1.50 13.91
C TRP A 43 -21.73 2.05 12.54
N THR A 44 -20.75 2.53 11.78
CA THR A 44 -20.88 2.96 10.39
C THR A 44 -20.20 1.94 9.49
N THR A 45 -20.87 1.51 8.42
CA THR A 45 -20.31 0.52 7.48
C THR A 45 -19.14 1.11 6.71
N ILE A 46 -18.01 0.40 6.70
CA ILE A 46 -16.81 0.72 5.89
C ILE A 46 -16.90 0.00 4.55
N ALA A 47 -17.23 -1.30 4.61
CA ALA A 47 -17.34 -2.17 3.45
C ALA A 47 -18.33 -3.29 3.77
N ASP A 48 -19.15 -3.67 2.80
CA ASP A 48 -20.13 -4.76 2.93
C ASP A 48 -19.94 -5.78 1.80
N GLN A 49 -20.48 -6.98 1.98
CA GLN A 49 -20.44 -8.11 1.03
C GLN A 49 -19.03 -8.44 0.51
N LYS A 50 -18.00 -8.22 1.34
CA LYS A 50 -16.62 -8.56 1.00
C LYS A 50 -16.40 -10.07 1.10
N PRO A 51 -15.37 -10.65 0.47
CA PRO A 51 -15.02 -12.05 0.67
C PRO A 51 -14.79 -12.36 2.16
N THR A 52 -14.99 -13.62 2.56
CA THR A 52 -14.85 -14.06 3.95
C THR A 52 -13.46 -13.83 4.53
N SER A 53 -12.44 -13.60 3.72
CA SER A 53 -11.13 -13.12 4.15
C SER A 53 -10.54 -12.18 3.10
N GLY A 54 -9.72 -11.22 3.52
CA GLY A 54 -9.08 -10.29 2.62
C GLY A 54 -8.57 -9.04 3.33
N SER A 55 -8.15 -8.05 2.55
CA SER A 55 -7.77 -6.73 3.04
C SER A 55 -8.48 -5.62 2.27
N VAL A 56 -8.65 -4.47 2.90
CA VAL A 56 -9.24 -3.28 2.29
C VAL A 56 -8.48 -2.04 2.74
N SER A 57 -8.22 -1.18 1.77
CA SER A 57 -7.72 0.18 2.01
C SER A 57 -8.89 1.05 2.50
N TRP A 58 -8.95 1.30 3.81
CA TRP A 58 -9.97 2.12 4.43
C TRP A 58 -9.48 3.56 4.57
N ALA A 59 -10.22 4.52 4.00
CA ALA A 59 -9.99 5.93 4.23
C ALA A 59 -10.52 6.33 5.61
N VAL A 60 -9.61 6.81 6.47
CA VAL A 60 -9.93 7.26 7.82
C VAL A 60 -10.85 8.48 7.73
N PRO A 61 -12.06 8.44 8.29
CA PRO A 61 -13.01 9.53 8.18
C PRO A 61 -12.51 10.76 8.95
N SER A 62 -12.91 11.93 8.49
CA SER A 62 -12.66 13.21 9.16
C SER A 62 -13.51 13.34 10.41
N VAL A 63 -13.06 12.70 11.49
CA VAL A 63 -13.67 12.72 12.82
C VAL A 63 -12.57 12.69 13.87
N THR A 64 -12.72 13.41 14.98
CA THR A 64 -11.76 13.34 16.10
C THR A 64 -12.33 12.48 17.22
N THR A 65 -11.66 11.37 17.56
CA THR A 65 -12.06 10.48 18.67
C THR A 65 -10.88 9.66 19.16
N SER A 66 -10.81 9.38 20.47
CA SER A 66 -9.87 8.43 21.07
C SER A 66 -10.50 7.05 21.34
N GLN A 67 -11.76 6.88 20.95
CA GLN A 67 -12.58 5.70 21.25
C GLN A 67 -12.94 4.90 19.99
N ALA A 68 -12.15 5.01 18.92
CA ALA A 68 -12.46 4.33 17.68
C ALA A 68 -12.23 2.81 17.79
N LYS A 69 -13.11 2.03 17.16
CA LYS A 69 -13.04 0.57 17.08
C LYS A 69 -13.44 0.09 15.69
N ILE A 70 -12.89 -1.04 15.24
CA ILE A 70 -13.31 -1.71 14.02
C ILE A 70 -14.00 -3.03 14.38
N LYS A 71 -15.07 -3.37 13.66
CA LYS A 71 -15.77 -4.64 13.74
C LYS A 71 -15.78 -5.32 12.39
N VAL A 72 -15.58 -6.63 12.39
CA VAL A 72 -15.83 -7.51 11.25
C VAL A 72 -16.96 -8.46 11.59
N GLU A 73 -17.91 -8.59 10.68
CA GLU A 73 -19.04 -9.51 10.75
C GLU A 73 -18.99 -10.46 9.56
N GLY A 74 -19.06 -11.77 9.79
CA GLY A 74 -19.30 -12.76 8.75
C GLY A 74 -20.80 -12.92 8.54
N THR A 75 -21.30 -12.70 7.33
CA THR A 75 -22.73 -12.80 6.98
C THR A 75 -22.99 -13.93 5.99
N ASN A 76 -24.19 -14.53 6.02
CA ASN A 76 -24.64 -15.45 4.97
C ASN A 76 -25.12 -14.69 3.71
N THR A 77 -25.56 -15.42 2.68
CA THR A 77 -26.09 -14.83 1.43
C THR A 77 -27.34 -13.97 1.61
N SER A 78 -28.09 -14.15 2.70
CA SER A 78 -29.26 -13.34 3.05
C SER A 78 -28.92 -12.13 3.92
N GLY A 79 -27.64 -11.90 4.24
CA GLY A 79 -27.18 -10.78 5.07
C GLY A 79 -27.29 -11.00 6.58
N SER A 80 -27.65 -12.19 7.06
CA SER A 80 -27.65 -12.49 8.50
C SER A 80 -26.23 -12.66 9.02
N THR A 81 -25.88 -12.00 10.13
CA THR A 81 -24.58 -12.16 10.81
C THR A 81 -24.46 -13.54 11.47
N MET A 82 -23.46 -14.33 11.05
CA MET A 82 -23.16 -15.68 11.52
C MET A 82 -21.93 -15.70 12.45
N ALA A 83 -21.01 -14.75 12.31
CA ALA A 83 -19.82 -14.60 13.15
C ALA A 83 -19.47 -13.12 13.33
N SER A 84 -18.88 -12.73 14.46
CA SER A 84 -18.42 -11.35 14.67
C SER A 84 -17.15 -11.29 15.50
N THR A 85 -16.27 -10.34 15.18
CA THR A 85 -15.09 -10.00 15.96
C THR A 85 -14.91 -8.48 15.99
N ILE A 86 -14.48 -7.93 17.12
CA ILE A 86 -14.25 -6.50 17.34
C ILE A 86 -12.78 -6.31 17.71
N SER A 87 -12.18 -5.19 17.30
CA SER A 87 -10.82 -4.82 17.72
C SER A 87 -10.71 -4.84 19.25
N THR A 88 -9.63 -5.45 19.75
CA THR A 88 -9.43 -5.67 21.18
C THR A 88 -9.11 -4.39 21.94
N ALA A 89 -8.44 -3.43 21.29
CA ALA A 89 -8.22 -2.10 21.82
C ALA A 89 -8.92 -1.02 20.99
N THR A 90 -8.96 0.19 21.57
CA THR A 90 -9.35 1.42 20.89
C THR A 90 -8.13 2.04 20.21
N PHE A 91 -8.37 2.81 19.16
CA PHE A 91 -7.38 3.67 18.50
C PHE A 91 -7.93 5.10 18.39
N SER A 92 -7.03 6.05 18.13
CA SER A 92 -7.38 7.46 17.99
C SER A 92 -7.47 7.86 16.52
N ILE A 93 -8.48 8.64 16.17
CA ILE A 93 -8.58 9.36 14.89
C ILE A 93 -8.43 10.85 15.20
N VAL A 94 -7.56 11.52 14.45
CA VAL A 94 -7.29 12.95 14.59
C VAL A 94 -7.63 13.64 13.27
N GLY A 95 -8.61 14.53 13.30
CA GLY A 95 -9.02 15.28 12.12
C GLY A 95 -10.36 15.97 12.34
N ALA A 96 -10.46 17.22 11.90
CA ALA A 96 -11.64 18.04 12.16
C ALA A 96 -12.90 17.32 11.67
N ALA A 97 -13.83 17.08 12.59
CA ALA A 97 -15.14 16.57 12.25
C ALA A 97 -15.85 17.64 11.40
N SER A 98 -16.13 17.33 10.13
CA SER A 98 -17.09 18.13 9.37
C SER A 98 -18.48 17.83 9.93
N SER A 99 -18.90 18.58 10.94
CA SER A 99 -20.30 18.63 11.36
C SER A 99 -21.03 19.53 10.37
N ALA A 100 -21.77 18.91 9.46
CA ALA A 100 -22.84 19.59 8.75
C ALA A 100 -23.99 19.80 9.76
N ASP A 101 -24.08 21.02 10.29
CA ASP A 101 -25.31 21.62 10.78
C ASP A 101 -25.31 23.07 10.28
N GLU A 102 -25.76 23.26 9.02
CA GLU A 102 -26.21 24.57 8.55
C GLU A 102 -27.67 24.72 8.96
N ASP A 103 -27.92 25.59 9.95
CA ASP A 103 -29.07 26.50 10.01
C ASP A 103 -28.97 27.34 11.31
N GLU A 104 -28.26 28.47 11.27
CA GLU A 104 -28.75 29.78 11.77
C GLU A 104 -27.68 30.89 11.70
N GLU A 105 -28.04 31.92 10.94
CA GLU A 105 -27.86 33.38 11.10
C GLU A 105 -26.56 34.04 11.63
N ILE A 106 -26.21 35.12 10.94
CA ILE A 106 -25.00 35.94 10.97
C ILE A 106 -24.80 36.70 12.28
N VAL A 107 -23.60 36.59 12.90
CA VAL A 107 -22.94 37.72 13.59
C VAL A 107 -21.42 37.62 13.41
N VAL A 108 -20.83 38.60 12.71
CA VAL A 108 -19.38 38.72 12.51
C VAL A 108 -18.76 39.49 13.70
N PRO A 109 -17.77 38.94 14.44
CA PRO A 109 -16.89 39.71 15.31
C PRO A 109 -15.51 39.94 14.65
N PRO A 110 -14.74 40.96 15.09
CA PRO A 110 -13.68 41.56 14.30
C PRO A 110 -12.41 40.70 14.24
N VAL A 111 -11.77 40.76 13.07
CA VAL A 111 -10.45 40.23 12.73
C VAL A 111 -9.43 40.52 13.83
N ASN A 112 -8.97 39.46 14.48
CA ASN A 112 -7.73 39.47 15.25
C ASN A 112 -6.72 38.66 14.44
N GLU A 113 -5.60 39.29 14.07
CA GLU A 113 -4.62 38.80 13.11
C GLU A 113 -4.13 37.38 13.45
N THR A 114 -4.55 36.42 12.64
CA THR A 114 -3.95 35.08 12.57
C THR A 114 -2.48 35.25 12.19
N PRO A 115 -1.52 34.64 12.91
CA PRO A 115 -0.15 34.53 12.46
C PRO A 115 -0.14 33.97 11.04
N ALA A 116 0.55 34.63 10.11
CA ALA A 116 0.58 34.27 8.70
C ALA A 116 0.62 32.74 8.52
N GLU A 117 -0.43 32.19 7.92
CA GLU A 117 -0.43 30.80 7.45
C GLU A 117 0.77 30.63 6.52
N PRO A 118 1.58 29.57 6.67
CA PRO A 118 2.59 29.25 5.67
C PRO A 118 1.87 29.06 4.34
N ASP A 119 2.33 29.79 3.34
CA ASP A 119 1.78 29.81 1.98
C ASP A 119 1.52 28.38 1.48
N PRO A 120 0.31 28.04 0.99
CA PRO A 120 0.05 26.73 0.39
C PRO A 120 0.84 26.47 -0.91
N ASP A 121 1.55 27.48 -1.44
CA ASP A 121 2.57 27.33 -2.49
C ASP A 121 4.00 27.17 -1.95
N SER A 122 4.20 27.06 -0.63
CA SER A 122 5.46 26.55 -0.08
C SER A 122 5.49 25.01 -0.17
N ASP A 123 5.79 24.55 -1.38
CA ASP A 123 6.13 23.18 -1.70
C ASP A 123 7.23 22.66 -0.75
N PRO A 124 7.02 21.55 -0.01
CA PRO A 124 8.08 20.91 0.77
C PRO A 124 9.23 20.35 -0.11
N ASN A 125 9.17 20.49 -1.44
CA ASN A 125 10.24 20.18 -2.40
C ASN A 125 10.97 21.41 -3.01
N ILE A 126 11.04 22.56 -2.36
CA ILE A 126 11.98 23.62 -2.78
C ILE A 126 13.35 23.42 -2.11
N ILE A 127 13.92 22.23 -2.23
CA ILE A 127 15.28 21.93 -2.73
C ILE A 127 15.19 20.51 -3.29
N GLY A 128 15.24 20.38 -4.61
CA GLY A 128 15.05 19.12 -5.33
C GLY A 128 15.99 18.02 -4.83
N GLY A 129 15.46 16.80 -4.80
CA GLY A 129 16.19 15.58 -4.47
C GLY A 129 15.35 14.34 -4.65
N PHE A 130 15.82 13.36 -5.43
CA PHE A 130 15.26 12.01 -5.35
C PHE A 130 15.52 11.46 -3.94
N SER A 131 14.48 11.00 -3.23
CA SER A 131 14.64 10.31 -1.95
C SER A 131 14.05 8.90 -2.01
N ALA A 132 14.67 7.97 -1.28
CA ALA A 132 14.19 6.60 -1.15
C ALA A 132 12.76 6.56 -0.57
N GLN A 133 12.49 7.40 0.44
CA GLN A 133 11.17 7.45 1.08
C GLN A 133 10.07 7.95 0.15
N SER A 134 10.35 8.96 -0.68
CA SER A 134 9.39 9.45 -1.68
C SER A 134 9.10 8.38 -2.73
N ALA A 135 10.11 7.63 -3.17
CA ALA A 135 9.91 6.50 -4.08
C ALA A 135 9.03 5.40 -3.45
N LEU A 136 9.27 5.04 -2.19
CA LEU A 136 8.45 4.09 -1.43
C LEU A 136 6.98 4.54 -1.32
N ASN A 137 6.77 5.82 -1.03
CA ASN A 137 5.44 6.40 -0.88
C ASN A 137 4.69 6.48 -2.21
N ALA A 138 5.40 6.68 -3.33
CA ALA A 138 4.82 6.68 -4.67
C ALA A 138 4.46 5.27 -5.16
N THR A 139 5.15 4.23 -4.66
CA THR A 139 4.92 2.83 -5.07
C THR A 139 4.46 1.95 -3.90
N ARG A 140 3.25 2.24 -3.40
CA ARG A 140 2.64 1.52 -2.26
C ARG A 140 2.13 0.12 -2.64
N SER A 141 1.94 -0.16 -3.92
CA SER A 141 1.56 -1.46 -4.45
C SER A 141 2.22 -1.74 -5.79
N ILE A 142 2.29 -3.02 -6.16
CA ILE A 142 2.79 -3.44 -7.49
C ILE A 142 1.87 -2.89 -8.60
N ASN A 143 0.56 -2.76 -8.36
CA ASN A 143 -0.34 -2.09 -9.32
C ASN A 143 0.09 -0.65 -9.59
N THR A 144 0.45 0.10 -8.54
CA THR A 144 0.87 1.50 -8.66
C THR A 144 2.22 1.65 -9.32
N ASP A 145 3.14 0.70 -9.10
CA ASP A 145 4.46 0.71 -9.73
C ASP A 145 4.41 0.39 -11.22
N LEU A 146 3.61 -0.61 -11.58
CA LEU A 146 3.48 -1.11 -12.97
C LEU A 146 2.34 -0.45 -13.75
N ASP A 147 1.70 0.58 -13.20
CA ASP A 147 0.53 1.25 -13.80
C ASP A 147 -0.58 0.26 -14.21
N ILE A 148 -0.80 -0.78 -13.39
CA ILE A 148 -1.82 -1.80 -13.66
C ILE A 148 -3.19 -1.20 -13.36
N THR A 149 -4.02 -1.15 -14.38
CA THR A 149 -5.39 -0.67 -14.29
C THR A 149 -6.37 -1.84 -14.10
N PRO A 150 -7.52 -1.61 -13.43
CA PRO A 150 -8.54 -2.64 -13.25
C PRO A 150 -8.98 -3.29 -14.55
N ALA A 151 -9.24 -4.60 -14.49
CA ALA A 151 -9.80 -5.33 -15.61
C ALA A 151 -11.17 -4.75 -16.01
N ALA A 152 -11.51 -4.82 -17.29
CA ALA A 152 -12.84 -4.43 -17.74
C ALA A 152 -13.92 -5.29 -17.06
N GLU A 153 -15.08 -4.70 -16.80
CA GLU A 153 -16.22 -5.28 -16.05
C GLU A 153 -16.71 -6.65 -16.57
N GLU A 154 -16.37 -7.05 -17.81
CA GLU A 154 -16.78 -8.32 -18.42
C GLU A 154 -15.72 -9.44 -18.38
N THR A 155 -14.63 -9.25 -17.62
CA THR A 155 -13.57 -10.26 -17.52
C THR A 155 -13.81 -11.19 -16.32
N ASP A 156 -13.66 -12.50 -16.55
CA ASP A 156 -13.63 -13.47 -15.46
C ASP A 156 -12.36 -13.24 -14.63
N VAL A 157 -12.54 -12.72 -13.42
CA VAL A 157 -11.46 -12.46 -12.46
C VAL A 157 -11.32 -13.67 -11.54
N TYR A 158 -10.22 -14.42 -11.73
CA TYR A 158 -9.93 -15.65 -10.97
C TYR A 158 -9.03 -15.45 -9.75
N CYS A 159 -8.57 -14.21 -9.51
CA CYS A 159 -7.78 -13.85 -8.32
C CYS A 159 -8.09 -12.41 -7.87
N VAL A 160 -7.88 -12.12 -6.58
CA VAL A 160 -8.15 -10.79 -6.03
C VAL A 160 -6.96 -9.87 -6.27
N SER A 161 -7.18 -8.69 -6.83
CA SER A 161 -6.11 -7.70 -7.01
C SER A 161 -5.37 -7.43 -5.71
N GLY A 162 -4.04 -7.39 -5.75
CA GLY A 162 -3.20 -7.18 -4.58
C GLY A 162 -2.82 -8.47 -3.85
N SER A 163 -3.47 -9.60 -4.14
CA SER A 163 -3.19 -10.87 -3.48
C SER A 163 -1.93 -11.55 -4.01
N LEU A 164 -1.31 -12.34 -3.13
CA LEU A 164 -0.27 -13.29 -3.48
C LEU A 164 -0.90 -14.67 -3.65
N ILE A 165 -0.63 -15.33 -4.77
CA ILE A 165 -1.20 -16.64 -5.08
C ILE A 165 -0.13 -17.64 -5.48
N LYS A 166 -0.35 -18.91 -5.15
CA LYS A 166 0.45 -20.03 -5.64
C LYS A 166 -0.40 -21.28 -5.83
N SER A 167 0.13 -22.27 -6.55
CA SER A 167 -0.44 -23.62 -6.57
C SER A 167 0.15 -24.48 -5.45
N ALA A 168 -0.60 -25.47 -4.97
CA ALA A 168 -0.05 -26.48 -4.06
C ALA A 168 1.10 -27.27 -4.71
N ASP A 169 1.04 -27.45 -6.03
CA ASP A 169 2.00 -28.27 -6.80
C ASP A 169 3.22 -27.48 -7.30
N ASN A 170 3.27 -26.16 -7.04
CA ASN A 170 4.35 -25.29 -7.51
C ASN A 170 4.74 -24.26 -6.43
N SER A 171 6.03 -24.10 -6.18
CA SER A 171 6.56 -23.12 -5.21
C SER A 171 6.56 -21.69 -5.72
N ALA A 172 6.36 -21.45 -7.02
CA ALA A 172 6.30 -20.12 -7.60
C ALA A 172 5.10 -19.33 -7.06
N VAL A 173 5.40 -18.19 -6.43
CA VAL A 173 4.41 -17.21 -5.98
C VAL A 173 4.18 -16.19 -7.09
N TYR A 174 2.94 -15.74 -7.24
CA TYR A 174 2.55 -14.72 -8.19
C TYR A 174 1.78 -13.61 -7.49
N TYR A 175 1.89 -12.40 -8.02
CA TYR A 175 1.05 -11.27 -7.62
C TYR A 175 -0.16 -11.17 -8.55
N CYS A 176 -1.36 -11.02 -8.00
CA CYS A 176 -2.56 -10.77 -8.80
C CYS A 176 -2.74 -9.27 -9.06
N GLY A 177 -2.64 -8.86 -10.33
CA GLY A 177 -2.82 -7.48 -10.77
C GLY A 177 -4.27 -7.02 -10.72
N ALA A 178 -4.49 -5.71 -10.73
CA ALA A 178 -5.83 -5.12 -10.90
C ALA A 178 -6.49 -5.54 -12.22
N ASP A 179 -5.69 -5.84 -13.24
CA ASP A 179 -6.13 -6.29 -14.56
C ASP A 179 -6.55 -7.76 -14.60
N GLY A 180 -6.60 -8.45 -13.45
CA GLY A 180 -6.96 -9.87 -13.36
C GLY A 180 -5.87 -10.81 -13.89
N LYS A 181 -4.67 -10.31 -14.17
CA LYS A 181 -3.52 -11.12 -14.58
C LYS A 181 -2.60 -11.43 -13.40
N ARG A 182 -1.78 -12.47 -13.55
CA ARG A 182 -0.74 -12.82 -12.59
C ARG A 182 0.62 -12.32 -13.05
N TYR A 183 1.36 -11.71 -12.13
CA TYR A 183 2.70 -11.18 -12.33
C TYR A 183 3.71 -12.05 -11.59
N THR A 184 4.82 -12.34 -12.23
CA THR A 184 5.85 -13.25 -11.71
C THR A 184 6.85 -12.49 -10.87
N PHE A 185 7.45 -13.16 -9.89
CA PHE A 185 8.67 -12.68 -9.23
C PHE A 185 9.87 -13.42 -9.82
N PRO A 186 10.67 -12.81 -10.70
CA PRO A 186 11.81 -13.49 -11.32
C PRO A 186 12.88 -13.93 -10.32
N HIS A 187 12.91 -13.30 -9.14
CA HIS A 187 13.87 -13.59 -8.08
C HIS A 187 13.25 -13.34 -6.69
N GLU A 188 13.61 -14.15 -5.71
CA GLU A 188 13.04 -14.06 -4.35
C GLU A 188 13.36 -12.73 -3.65
N ARG A 189 14.51 -12.11 -3.93
CA ARG A 189 14.83 -10.80 -3.33
C ARG A 189 13.85 -9.71 -3.77
N ILE A 190 13.31 -9.80 -4.99
CA ILE A 190 12.26 -8.87 -5.44
C ILE A 190 11.04 -9.01 -4.54
N PHE A 191 10.62 -10.26 -4.27
CA PHE A 191 9.52 -10.53 -3.35
C PHE A 191 9.76 -9.87 -1.99
N TYR A 192 10.93 -10.06 -1.38
CA TYR A 192 11.29 -9.48 -0.09
C TYR A 192 11.42 -7.94 -0.07
N THR A 193 11.44 -7.30 -1.24
CA THR A 193 11.34 -5.83 -1.31
C THR A 193 9.90 -5.34 -1.19
N TRP A 194 8.93 -6.18 -1.55
CA TRP A 194 7.50 -5.86 -1.51
C TRP A 194 6.79 -6.41 -0.28
N PHE A 195 7.18 -7.61 0.16
CA PHE A 195 6.54 -8.37 1.24
C PHE A 195 7.59 -8.83 2.25
N GLU A 196 7.20 -9.01 3.50
CA GLU A 196 8.14 -9.42 4.56
C GLU A 196 8.35 -10.94 4.55
N ASP A 197 7.29 -11.69 4.29
CA ASP A 197 7.25 -13.15 4.31
C ASP A 197 6.16 -13.69 3.38
N PHE A 198 5.90 -15.00 3.46
CA PHE A 198 4.91 -15.69 2.64
C PHE A 198 3.58 -15.96 3.38
N ASP A 199 3.33 -15.33 4.54
CA ASP A 199 2.15 -15.62 5.36
C ASP A 199 0.84 -15.22 4.67
N ASP A 200 0.91 -14.20 3.79
CA ASP A 200 -0.22 -13.72 3.01
C ASP A 200 -0.42 -14.46 1.67
N VAL A 201 0.36 -15.52 1.40
CA VAL A 201 0.23 -16.29 0.15
C VAL A 201 -0.96 -17.23 0.20
N ILE A 202 -1.89 -17.03 -0.74
CA ILE A 202 -3.09 -17.84 -0.91
C ILE A 202 -2.77 -19.03 -1.82
N VAL A 203 -3.12 -20.23 -1.37
CA VAL A 203 -3.04 -21.43 -2.20
C VAL A 203 -4.34 -21.60 -2.98
N ILE A 204 -4.23 -21.67 -4.30
CA ILE A 204 -5.33 -21.98 -5.22
C ILE A 204 -5.05 -23.28 -5.99
N ASP A 205 -6.08 -23.88 -6.57
CA ASP A 205 -5.89 -25.07 -7.40
C ASP A 205 -5.17 -24.73 -8.72
N ALA A 206 -4.47 -25.73 -9.28
CA ALA A 206 -3.66 -25.54 -10.49
C ALA A 206 -4.48 -25.16 -11.72
N GLU A 207 -5.76 -25.57 -11.81
CA GLU A 207 -6.63 -25.23 -12.94
C GLU A 207 -7.04 -23.76 -12.89
N THR A 208 -7.45 -23.26 -11.73
CA THR A 208 -7.73 -21.83 -11.50
C THR A 208 -6.48 -21.00 -11.76
N LEU A 209 -5.32 -21.43 -11.27
CA LEU A 209 -4.06 -20.74 -11.52
C LEU A 209 -3.73 -20.69 -13.02
N ALA A 210 -4.01 -21.75 -13.78
CA ALA A 210 -3.79 -21.79 -15.24
C ALA A 210 -4.75 -20.89 -16.03
N ARG A 211 -5.94 -20.59 -15.50
CA ARG A 211 -6.89 -19.65 -16.12
C ARG A 211 -6.47 -18.19 -15.99
N ILE A 212 -5.58 -17.86 -15.05
CA ILE A 212 -5.09 -16.49 -14.85
C ILE A 212 -3.95 -16.18 -15.85
N PRO A 213 -4.13 -15.24 -16.80
CA PRO A 213 -3.09 -14.92 -17.80
C PRO A 213 -1.85 -14.29 -17.16
N LEU A 214 -0.68 -14.45 -17.79
CA LEU A 214 0.55 -13.76 -17.37
C LEU A 214 0.50 -12.28 -17.77
N GLY A 215 0.75 -11.39 -16.81
CA GLY A 215 0.76 -9.93 -17.01
C GLY A 215 2.15 -9.32 -17.16
N GLY A 216 3.20 -10.03 -16.72
CA GLY A 216 4.58 -9.56 -16.78
C GLY A 216 5.38 -9.96 -15.54
N ASN A 217 6.51 -9.29 -15.36
CA ASN A 217 7.40 -9.49 -14.23
C ASN A 217 7.22 -8.35 -13.22
N VAL A 218 7.36 -8.67 -11.93
CA VAL A 218 7.52 -7.68 -10.86
C VAL A 218 9.00 -7.31 -10.77
N MET A 219 9.28 -6.02 -10.56
CA MET A 219 10.62 -5.45 -10.38
C MET A 219 10.89 -5.12 -8.91
N TYR A 220 12.15 -4.84 -8.57
CA TYR A 220 12.52 -4.36 -7.23
C TYR A 220 11.66 -3.17 -6.82
N ARG A 221 11.14 -3.20 -5.58
CA ARG A 221 10.34 -2.10 -5.07
C ARG A 221 11.17 -0.80 -5.03
N PRO A 222 10.70 0.28 -5.67
CA PRO A 222 11.41 1.55 -5.67
C PRO A 222 11.74 2.05 -4.26
N GLY A 223 12.96 2.56 -4.08
CA GLY A 223 13.44 3.09 -2.81
C GLY A 223 13.74 2.06 -1.71
N ARG A 224 13.55 0.75 -1.92
CA ARG A 224 13.88 -0.27 -0.89
C ARG A 224 15.33 -0.73 -0.91
N ARG A 225 15.85 -0.94 -2.12
CA ARG A 225 17.20 -1.48 -2.37
C ARG A 225 17.80 -0.73 -3.54
N MET A 226 19.12 -0.63 -3.52
CA MET A 226 19.90 -0.29 -4.71
C MET A 226 20.23 -1.60 -5.42
N ILE A 227 20.43 -1.54 -6.74
CA ILE A 227 20.86 -2.71 -7.50
C ILE A 227 22.14 -2.42 -8.26
N LYS A 228 22.95 -3.45 -8.43
CA LYS A 228 24.13 -3.44 -9.28
C LYS A 228 24.02 -4.56 -10.30
N ILE A 229 24.46 -4.30 -11.53
CA ILE A 229 24.50 -5.33 -12.56
C ILE A 229 25.88 -5.96 -12.51
N GLU A 230 26.00 -7.29 -12.49
CA GLU A 230 27.29 -7.98 -12.37
C GLU A 230 28.32 -7.54 -13.44
N SER A 231 27.84 -7.14 -14.61
CA SER A 231 28.65 -6.66 -15.74
C SER A 231 28.90 -5.14 -15.76
N ASP A 232 28.37 -4.37 -14.81
CA ASP A 232 28.49 -2.92 -14.74
C ASP A 232 28.95 -2.48 -13.34
N PRO A 233 30.06 -1.72 -13.20
CA PRO A 233 30.51 -1.25 -11.90
C PRO A 233 29.52 -0.31 -11.20
N LYS A 234 28.57 0.31 -11.92
CA LYS A 234 27.63 1.31 -11.40
C LYS A 234 26.57 0.71 -10.47
N VAL A 235 26.15 1.54 -9.52
CA VAL A 235 25.05 1.24 -8.59
C VAL A 235 23.86 2.11 -8.97
N TYR A 236 22.67 1.49 -9.00
CA TYR A 236 21.45 2.10 -9.47
C TYR A 236 20.40 2.16 -8.37
N ALA A 237 19.74 3.31 -8.24
CA ALA A 237 18.48 3.42 -7.52
C ALA A 237 17.34 2.94 -8.42
N VAL A 238 16.44 2.13 -7.87
CA VAL A 238 15.25 1.67 -8.59
C VAL A 238 14.13 2.69 -8.37
N THR A 239 13.52 3.13 -9.47
CA THR A 239 12.42 4.10 -9.50
C THR A 239 11.21 3.51 -10.21
N ARG A 240 10.06 4.20 -10.11
CA ARG A 240 8.76 3.73 -10.57
C ARG A 240 8.80 3.16 -11.99
N GLY A 241 8.15 2.02 -12.20
CA GLY A 241 8.04 1.36 -13.50
C GLY A 241 9.34 0.69 -13.96
N GLY A 242 10.24 0.35 -13.03
CA GLY A 242 11.49 -0.35 -13.35
C GLY A 242 12.54 0.55 -14.03
N VAL A 243 12.55 1.85 -13.73
CA VAL A 243 13.58 2.77 -14.24
C VAL A 243 14.76 2.80 -13.27
N LEU A 244 15.95 2.50 -13.77
CA LEU A 244 17.20 2.49 -13.04
C LEU A 244 17.94 3.80 -13.24
N ARG A 245 18.20 4.49 -12.13
CA ARG A 245 18.92 5.77 -12.13
C ARG A 245 20.29 5.58 -11.49
N TRP A 246 21.35 5.88 -12.24
CA TRP A 246 22.72 5.73 -11.74
C TRP A 246 22.99 6.70 -10.59
N VAL A 247 23.39 6.18 -9.44
CA VAL A 247 23.84 6.98 -8.29
C VAL A 247 25.34 7.26 -8.47
N THR A 248 25.66 8.53 -8.74
CA THR A 248 26.98 8.91 -9.29
C THR A 248 28.11 8.96 -8.27
N THR A 249 27.82 9.22 -6.99
CA THR A 249 28.82 9.31 -5.91
C THR A 249 28.35 8.59 -4.65
N GLU A 250 29.29 8.23 -3.78
CA GLU A 250 28.98 7.67 -2.45
C GLU A 250 28.25 8.67 -1.56
N ASN A 251 28.49 9.98 -1.75
CA ASN A 251 27.80 11.03 -1.02
C ASN A 251 26.31 11.05 -1.40
N VAL A 252 25.99 10.99 -2.69
CA VAL A 252 24.60 10.84 -3.17
C VAL A 252 23.95 9.57 -2.61
N ALA A 253 24.67 8.45 -2.58
CA ALA A 253 24.13 7.20 -2.02
C ALA A 253 23.79 7.34 -0.53
N ARG A 254 24.68 7.95 0.26
CA ARG A 254 24.48 8.20 1.69
C ARG A 254 23.30 9.13 1.97
N GLU A 255 23.13 10.19 1.18
CA GLU A 255 22.01 11.11 1.36
C GLU A 255 20.64 10.44 1.07
N ILE A 256 20.60 9.50 0.12
CA ILE A 256 19.35 8.86 -0.30
C ILE A 256 19.00 7.65 0.57
N TYR A 257 20.01 6.85 0.95
CA TYR A 257 19.83 5.54 1.60
C TYR A 257 20.47 5.44 3.00
N GLY A 258 21.13 6.49 3.47
CA GLY A 258 21.82 6.54 4.76
C GLY A 258 23.24 5.97 4.72
N ASP A 259 23.93 6.02 5.87
CA ASP A 259 25.32 5.57 5.99
C ASP A 259 25.54 4.09 5.64
N ASP A 260 24.50 3.26 5.81
CA ASP A 260 24.51 1.83 5.50
C ASP A 260 24.11 1.51 4.05
N TRP A 261 24.10 2.50 3.15
CA TRP A 261 23.71 2.32 1.73
C TRP A 261 24.45 1.14 1.05
N ASN A 262 25.70 0.91 1.41
CA ASN A 262 26.54 -0.17 0.87
C ASN A 262 26.04 -1.57 1.26
N GLN A 263 25.24 -1.70 2.33
CA GLN A 263 24.56 -2.93 2.73
C GLN A 263 23.19 -3.08 2.04
N MET A 264 22.71 -2.05 1.35
CA MET A 264 21.43 -2.02 0.65
C MET A 264 21.54 -2.32 -0.85
N ILE A 265 22.72 -2.76 -1.32
CA ILE A 265 22.98 -3.10 -2.72
C ILE A 265 22.78 -4.58 -2.95
N ASP A 266 21.93 -4.92 -3.91
CA ASP A 266 21.78 -6.28 -4.42
C ASP A 266 22.43 -6.42 -5.80
N ASP A 267 23.31 -7.42 -5.96
CA ASP A 267 23.80 -7.81 -7.28
C ASP A 267 22.71 -8.55 -8.07
N VAL A 268 22.50 -8.10 -9.30
CA VAL A 268 21.48 -8.60 -10.21
C VAL A 268 22.15 -9.11 -11.48
N ASN A 269 21.81 -10.35 -11.85
CA ASN A 269 22.29 -10.94 -13.09
C ASN A 269 21.75 -10.16 -14.30
N VAL A 270 22.61 -9.95 -15.31
CA VAL A 270 22.30 -9.18 -16.53
C VAL A 270 21.06 -9.69 -17.28
N ALA A 271 20.72 -10.98 -17.18
CA ALA A 271 19.53 -11.55 -17.82
C ALA A 271 18.20 -10.97 -17.31
N PHE A 272 18.17 -10.37 -16.12
CA PHE A 272 16.98 -9.71 -15.58
C PHE A 272 16.88 -8.24 -15.94
N PHE A 273 17.95 -7.68 -16.54
CA PHE A 273 18.00 -6.29 -16.95
C PHE A 273 16.98 -5.95 -18.04
N PHE A 274 16.52 -6.92 -18.84
CA PHE A 274 15.49 -6.69 -19.87
C PHE A 274 14.14 -6.23 -19.31
N SER A 275 13.91 -6.37 -18.00
CA SER A 275 12.71 -5.82 -17.33
C SER A 275 12.90 -4.37 -16.88
N TYR A 276 14.08 -3.78 -17.07
CA TYR A 276 14.43 -2.44 -16.61
C TYR A 276 14.79 -1.51 -17.77
N THR A 277 14.68 -0.21 -17.53
CA THR A 277 15.17 0.84 -18.44
C THR A 277 16.14 1.75 -17.69
N ILE A 278 17.11 2.34 -18.39
CA ILE A 278 18.02 3.33 -17.78
C ILE A 278 17.40 4.72 -17.89
N GLY A 279 17.29 5.40 -16.75
CA GLY A 279 16.89 6.79 -16.66
C GLY A 279 18.08 7.72 -16.41
N GLU A 280 17.77 9.00 -16.22
CA GLU A 280 18.76 10.02 -15.88
C GLU A 280 19.50 9.67 -14.57
N PRO A 281 20.80 9.95 -14.46
CA PRO A 281 21.55 9.74 -13.23
C PRO A 281 20.99 10.60 -12.08
N ILE A 282 21.43 10.28 -10.86
CA ILE A 282 21.22 11.10 -9.67
C ILE A 282 22.59 11.64 -9.26
N THR A 283 22.65 12.96 -9.20
CA THR A 283 23.85 13.75 -8.92
C THR A 283 23.69 14.55 -7.64
N GLU A 284 24.78 15.10 -7.14
CA GLU A 284 24.79 15.98 -5.96
C GLU A 284 23.96 17.25 -6.20
N ALA A 285 23.98 17.79 -7.43
CA ALA A 285 23.17 18.92 -7.84
C ALA A 285 21.67 18.61 -7.79
N ASP A 286 21.28 17.36 -8.11
CA ASP A 286 19.90 16.93 -8.01
C ASP A 286 19.40 16.88 -6.56
N LEU A 287 20.29 16.85 -5.56
CA LEU A 287 20.01 16.83 -4.12
C LEU A 287 20.28 18.18 -3.42
N GLY A 288 20.69 19.21 -4.17
CA GLY A 288 21.08 20.50 -3.62
C GLY A 288 22.39 20.50 -2.79
N LEU A 289 23.26 19.52 -3.02
CA LEU A 289 24.56 19.41 -2.34
C LEU A 289 25.61 20.21 -3.14
N PHE A 290 26.15 21.28 -2.54
CA PHE A 290 27.20 22.13 -3.09
C PHE A 290 28.23 22.51 -2.03
#